data_AF-A0A5J4KCB6-F1
#
_entry.id   AF-A0A5J4KCB6-F1
#
_cell.length_a   1.000
_cell.length_b   1.000
_cell.length_c   1.000
_cell.angle_alpha   90.00
_cell.angle_beta   90.00
_cell.angle_gamma   90.00
#
_symmetry.space_group_name_H-M   'P 1'
#
loop_
_entity.id
_entity.type
_entity.pdbx_description
1 polymer ?
#
loop_
_entity_poly.entity_id
_entity_poly.type
_entity_poly.pdbx_seq_one_letter_code
_entity_poly.pdbx_strand_id
1 'polypeptide(L)'
;MEFLYSDPALVLFSLGILRFFDVHSSQIELFATKISELLQEHADQDEEEANELFLVRFLLRRLHLHAPLPAYTLHEMPAGKLIDADDASVSMLVKNIMAATHYGQVTRGMETNFVQTLNSLLPVIMFDYFRTYNLEAGMQILRCMRYLHMYENRSRGAGLHFLLAQQQTDGHFGFLAYELNQLKTTEHLTSPDLHVYLPLTVSFLWTIAETAHPQFVLTQSF
;
A
#
# COMPACT_ATOMS: atom_id res chain seq x y z
N MET A 1 1.57 16.50 -20.96
CA MET A 1 2.63 16.03 -20.05
C MET A 1 2.72 14.51 -20.19
N GLU A 2 3.93 13.96 -20.29
CA GLU A 2 4.15 12.51 -20.39
C GLU A 2 3.88 11.84 -19.03
N PHE A 3 2.63 11.47 -18.79
CA PHE A 3 2.29 10.52 -17.71
C PHE A 3 2.92 9.13 -17.91
N LEU A 4 3.61 8.90 -19.05
CA LEU A 4 4.34 7.67 -19.37
C LEU A 4 5.36 7.26 -18.31
N TYR A 5 5.92 8.22 -17.57
CA TYR A 5 6.90 7.96 -16.51
C TYR A 5 6.30 8.02 -15.10
N SER A 6 4.99 8.29 -14.98
CA SER A 6 4.31 8.36 -13.69
C SER A 6 3.78 6.99 -13.29
N ASP A 7 3.81 6.68 -12.00
CA ASP A 7 3.11 5.52 -11.45
C ASP A 7 1.61 5.63 -11.76
N PRO A 8 1.02 4.69 -12.52
CA PRO A 8 -0.40 4.70 -12.84
C PRO A 8 -1.31 4.78 -11.62
N ALA A 9 -0.97 4.12 -10.52
CA ALA A 9 -1.77 4.12 -9.31
C ALA A 9 -1.83 5.53 -8.70
N LEU A 10 -0.71 6.27 -8.69
CA LEU A 10 -0.66 7.65 -8.20
C LEU A 10 -1.49 8.60 -9.08
N VAL A 11 -1.46 8.41 -10.41
CA VAL A 11 -2.25 9.24 -11.32
C VAL A 11 -3.75 8.99 -11.13
N LEU A 12 -4.17 7.73 -11.02
CA LEU A 12 -5.56 7.36 -10.76
C LEU A 12 -6.04 7.82 -9.38
N PHE A 13 -5.19 7.70 -8.37
CA PHE A 13 -5.48 8.21 -7.04
C PHE A 13 -5.65 9.74 -7.05
N SER A 14 -4.76 10.45 -7.73
CA SER A 14 -4.86 11.90 -7.92
C SER A 14 -6.15 12.28 -8.64
N LEU A 15 -6.59 11.49 -9.63
CA LEU A 15 -7.88 11.68 -10.27
C LEU A 15 -9.05 11.58 -9.29
N GLY A 16 -9.03 10.58 -8.41
CA GLY A 16 -10.03 10.41 -7.35
C GLY A 16 -10.11 11.63 -6.44
N ILE A 17 -8.97 12.15 -6.00
CA ILE A 17 -8.89 13.38 -5.19
C ILE A 17 -9.46 14.59 -5.95
N LEU A 18 -9.06 14.80 -7.21
CA LEU A 18 -9.52 15.93 -8.00
C LEU A 18 -11.04 15.89 -8.20
N ARG A 19 -11.59 14.72 -8.55
CA ARG A 19 -13.04 14.52 -8.66
C ARG A 19 -13.76 14.78 -7.34
N PHE A 20 -13.18 14.37 -6.20
CA PHE A 20 -13.75 14.64 -4.87
C PHE A 20 -13.90 16.14 -4.59
N PHE A 21 -12.96 16.97 -5.07
CA PHE A 21 -13.01 18.42 -4.95
C PHE A 21 -13.70 19.15 -6.11
N ASP A 22 -14.40 18.42 -7.00
CA ASP A 22 -15.04 18.97 -8.21
C ASP A 22 -14.05 19.71 -9.14
N VAL A 23 -12.79 19.26 -9.14
CA VAL A 23 -11.73 19.77 -10.03
C VAL A 23 -11.56 18.81 -11.19
N HIS A 24 -11.71 19.31 -12.41
CA HIS A 24 -11.55 18.51 -13.62
C HIS A 24 -10.18 18.71 -14.27
N SER A 25 -9.54 17.60 -14.64
CA SER A 25 -8.31 17.59 -15.44
C SER A 25 -8.48 16.66 -16.64
N SER A 26 -8.70 17.24 -17.82
CA SER A 26 -8.93 16.47 -19.05
C SER A 26 -7.78 15.53 -19.39
N GLN A 27 -6.54 15.87 -19.02
CA GLN A 27 -5.37 15.04 -19.31
C GLN A 27 -5.32 13.79 -18.43
N ILE A 28 -5.64 13.92 -17.13
CA ILE A 28 -5.64 12.80 -16.18
C ILE A 28 -6.84 11.89 -16.47
N GLU A 29 -8.00 12.48 -16.80
CA GLU A 29 -9.18 11.74 -17.24
C GLU A 29 -8.90 10.90 -18.49
N LEU A 30 -8.26 11.50 -19.51
CA LEU A 30 -7.88 10.78 -20.72
C LEU A 30 -6.90 9.65 -20.43
N PHE A 31 -5.94 9.86 -19.54
CA PHE A 31 -5.00 8.82 -19.11
C PHE A 31 -5.73 7.65 -18.44
N ALA A 32 -6.62 7.93 -17.49
CA ALA A 32 -7.38 6.90 -16.78
C ALA A 32 -8.27 6.07 -17.72
N THR A 33 -8.94 6.71 -18.67
CA THR A 33 -9.74 6.02 -19.70
C THR A 33 -8.86 5.12 -20.57
N LYS A 34 -7.71 5.61 -21.04
CA LYS A 34 -6.78 4.80 -21.85
C LYS A 34 -6.25 3.58 -21.10
N ILE A 35 -5.91 3.70 -19.82
CA ILE A 35 -5.50 2.53 -19.03
C ILE A 35 -6.66 1.54 -18.91
N SER A 36 -7.89 2.02 -18.67
CA SER A 36 -9.04 1.12 -18.61
C SER A 36 -9.25 0.36 -19.92
N GLU A 37 -9.13 1.03 -21.07
CA GLU A 37 -9.20 0.42 -22.40
C GLU A 37 -8.11 -0.65 -22.58
N LEU A 38 -6.85 -0.32 -22.28
CA LEU A 38 -5.72 -1.27 -22.37
C LEU A 38 -5.93 -2.51 -21.48
N LEU A 39 -6.43 -2.33 -20.26
CA LEU A 39 -6.72 -3.45 -19.34
C LEU A 39 -7.94 -4.28 -19.74
N GLN A 40 -8.84 -3.75 -20.57
CA GLN A 40 -9.96 -4.51 -21.14
C GLN A 40 -9.51 -5.36 -22.34
N GLU A 41 -8.57 -4.84 -23.12
CA GLU A 41 -8.00 -5.54 -24.28
C GLU A 41 -6.98 -6.61 -23.87
N HIS A 42 -6.31 -6.42 -22.74
CA HIS A 42 -5.31 -7.33 -22.21
C HIS A 42 -5.91 -8.35 -21.23
N ALA A 43 -5.90 -9.62 -21.62
CA ALA A 43 -6.17 -10.72 -20.70
C ALA A 43 -4.91 -11.02 -19.89
N ASP A 44 -5.03 -11.06 -18.55
CA ASP A 44 -3.94 -11.43 -17.66
C ASP A 44 -3.42 -12.84 -18.04
N GLN A 45 -2.10 -12.99 -18.12
CA GLN A 45 -1.46 -14.26 -18.47
C GLN A 45 -1.48 -15.24 -17.30
N ASP A 46 -1.36 -14.72 -16.07
CA ASP A 46 -1.38 -15.48 -14.83
C ASP A 46 -1.90 -14.66 -13.64
N GLU A 47 -1.97 -15.29 -12.46
CA GLU A 47 -2.41 -14.63 -11.22
C GLU A 47 -1.38 -13.63 -10.68
N GLU A 48 -0.10 -13.75 -11.05
CA GLU A 48 0.95 -12.83 -10.62
C GLU A 48 0.77 -11.48 -11.32
N GLU A 49 0.61 -11.48 -12.65
CA GLU A 49 0.30 -10.29 -13.44
C GLU A 49 -1.01 -9.63 -12.97
N ALA A 50 -2.05 -10.45 -12.71
CA ALA A 50 -3.32 -9.95 -12.18
C ALA A 50 -3.16 -9.25 -10.82
N ASN A 51 -2.24 -9.73 -9.97
CA ASN A 51 -1.94 -9.16 -8.66
C ASN A 51 -1.12 -7.87 -8.77
N GLU A 52 -0.14 -7.82 -9.67
CA GLU A 52 0.66 -6.62 -9.92
C GLU A 52 -0.21 -5.43 -10.35
N LEU A 53 -1.18 -5.70 -11.23
CA LEU A 53 -2.13 -4.69 -11.73
C LEU A 53 -3.34 -4.49 -10.82
N PHE A 54 -3.44 -5.21 -9.71
CA PHE A 54 -4.62 -5.22 -8.86
C PHE A 54 -4.95 -3.82 -8.32
N LEU A 55 -3.95 -3.06 -7.85
CA LEU A 55 -4.15 -1.69 -7.34
C LEU A 55 -4.76 -0.77 -8.40
N VAL A 56 -4.26 -0.86 -9.63
CA VAL A 56 -4.71 -0.05 -10.78
C VAL A 56 -6.14 -0.43 -11.13
N ARG A 57 -6.44 -1.74 -11.29
CA ARG A 57 -7.79 -2.26 -11.54
C ARG A 57 -8.77 -1.85 -10.43
N PHE A 58 -8.31 -1.91 -9.18
CA PHE A 58 -9.06 -1.50 -8.00
C PHE A 58 -9.43 -0.01 -8.07
N LEU A 59 -8.46 0.86 -8.31
CA LEU A 59 -8.69 2.31 -8.42
C LEU A 59 -9.59 2.67 -9.61
N LEU A 60 -9.40 2.03 -10.77
CA LEU A 60 -10.27 2.23 -11.92
C LEU A 60 -11.72 1.81 -11.65
N ARG A 61 -11.92 0.68 -10.94
CA ARG A 61 -13.24 0.25 -10.52
C ARG A 61 -13.88 1.28 -9.58
N ARG A 62 -13.10 1.84 -8.63
CA ARG A 62 -13.56 2.91 -7.72
C ARG A 62 -13.95 4.17 -8.48
N LEU A 63 -13.21 4.50 -9.54
CA LEU A 63 -13.51 5.62 -10.44
C LEU A 63 -14.67 5.33 -11.41
N HIS A 64 -15.31 4.15 -11.32
CA HIS A 64 -16.35 3.66 -12.22
C HIS A 64 -15.91 3.55 -13.69
N LEU A 65 -14.61 3.35 -13.92
CA LEU A 65 -14.02 3.29 -15.25
C LEU A 65 -13.76 1.86 -15.74
N HIS A 66 -13.71 0.87 -14.84
CA HIS A 66 -13.37 -0.51 -15.21
C HIS A 66 -14.26 -1.54 -14.50
N ALA A 67 -14.49 -2.67 -15.19
CA ALA A 67 -15.39 -3.76 -14.82
C ALA A 67 -14.80 -4.62 -13.66
N PRO A 68 -15.49 -5.68 -13.17
CA PRO A 68 -15.29 -6.20 -11.82
C PRO A 68 -13.87 -6.72 -11.58
N LEU A 69 -13.42 -6.61 -10.33
CA LEU A 69 -12.10 -7.08 -9.93
C LEU A 69 -11.96 -8.59 -10.15
N PRO A 70 -10.76 -9.07 -10.52
CA PRO A 70 -10.48 -10.49 -10.52
C PRO A 70 -10.71 -11.05 -9.11
N ALA A 71 -11.25 -12.27 -9.04
CA ALA A 71 -11.29 -12.99 -7.77
C ALA A 71 -9.87 -13.44 -7.44
N TYR A 72 -9.34 -13.01 -6.30
CA TYR A 72 -8.00 -13.38 -5.87
C TYR A 72 -8.08 -14.37 -4.71
N THR A 73 -7.37 -15.50 -4.83
CA THR A 73 -7.24 -16.48 -3.76
C THR A 73 -5.92 -16.26 -3.05
N LEU A 74 -5.97 -16.15 -1.72
CA LEU A 74 -4.76 -16.02 -0.94
C LEU A 74 -4.01 -17.36 -0.89
N HIS A 75 -2.83 -17.41 -1.51
CA HIS A 75 -1.96 -18.58 -1.44
C HIS A 75 -1.30 -18.68 -0.08
N GLU A 76 -1.52 -19.80 0.61
CA GLU A 76 -0.97 -20.02 1.94
C GLU A 76 0.54 -20.24 1.90
N MET A 77 1.26 -19.51 2.74
CA MET A 77 2.68 -19.74 2.99
C MET A 77 2.85 -20.49 4.33
N PRO A 78 3.48 -21.67 4.36
CA PRO A 78 3.75 -22.37 5.62
C PRO A 78 4.51 -21.48 6.60
N ALA A 79 4.15 -21.55 7.89
CA ALA A 79 4.73 -20.72 8.96
C ALA A 79 6.26 -20.71 8.94
N GLY A 80 6.90 -21.88 8.79
CA GLY A 80 8.35 -22.00 8.74
C GLY A 80 8.98 -21.27 7.55
N LYS A 81 8.32 -21.31 6.38
CA LYS A 81 8.79 -20.56 5.20
C LYS A 81 8.65 -19.07 5.37
N LEU A 82 7.62 -18.61 6.09
CA LEU A 82 7.41 -17.19 6.35
C LEU A 82 8.44 -16.62 7.33
N ILE A 83 8.93 -17.42 8.29
CA ILE A 83 9.99 -17.02 9.21
C ILE A 83 11.31 -16.81 8.47
N ASP A 84 11.61 -17.68 7.51
CA ASP A 84 12.83 -17.64 6.70
C ASP A 84 12.66 -16.86 5.37
N ALA A 85 11.53 -16.15 5.21
CA ALA A 85 11.21 -15.45 3.97
C ALA A 85 12.13 -14.25 3.76
N ASP A 86 12.54 -14.03 2.51
CA ASP A 86 13.20 -12.80 2.11
C ASP A 86 12.21 -11.65 1.92
N ASP A 87 12.72 -10.43 1.76
CA ASP A 87 11.91 -9.23 1.60
C ASP A 87 10.98 -9.30 0.38
N ALA A 88 11.41 -9.95 -0.70
CA ALA A 88 10.60 -10.14 -1.88
C ALA A 88 9.38 -11.04 -1.59
N SER A 89 9.59 -12.15 -0.88
CA SER A 89 8.55 -13.08 -0.47
C SER A 89 7.56 -12.45 0.51
N VAL A 90 8.05 -11.65 1.46
CA VAL A 90 7.19 -10.90 2.39
C VAL A 90 6.38 -9.83 1.65
N SER A 91 7.01 -9.09 0.75
CA SER A 91 6.32 -8.09 -0.10
C SER A 91 5.23 -8.73 -0.97
N MET A 92 5.52 -9.89 -1.56
CA MET A 92 4.54 -10.66 -2.33
C MET A 92 3.38 -11.14 -1.44
N LEU A 93 3.66 -11.68 -0.25
CA LEU A 93 2.61 -12.07 0.71
C LEU A 93 1.71 -10.88 1.08
N VAL A 94 2.32 -9.73 1.36
CA VAL A 94 1.63 -8.48 1.67
C VAL A 94 0.70 -8.10 0.50
N LYS A 95 1.21 -8.05 -0.73
CA LYS A 95 0.41 -7.77 -1.93
C LYS A 95 -0.75 -8.75 -2.08
N ASN A 96 -0.51 -10.05 -1.89
CA ASN A 96 -1.54 -11.08 -1.95
C ASN A 96 -2.63 -10.88 -0.90
N ILE A 97 -2.26 -10.51 0.33
CA ILE A 97 -3.23 -10.17 1.38
C ILE A 97 -4.04 -8.94 0.96
N MET A 98 -3.39 -7.89 0.44
CA MET A 98 -4.08 -6.69 -0.03
C MET A 98 -5.06 -7.02 -1.15
N ALA A 99 -4.65 -7.79 -2.15
CA ALA A 99 -5.50 -8.22 -3.26
C ALA A 99 -6.64 -9.13 -2.78
N ALA A 100 -6.35 -10.19 -2.02
CA ALA A 100 -7.37 -11.11 -1.51
C ALA A 100 -8.42 -10.43 -0.62
N THR A 101 -8.00 -9.42 0.14
CA THR A 101 -8.91 -8.64 0.99
C THR A 101 -9.58 -7.47 0.26
N HIS A 102 -9.24 -7.24 -1.02
CA HIS A 102 -9.58 -6.03 -1.76
C HIS A 102 -9.28 -4.75 -0.96
N TYR A 103 -8.07 -4.67 -0.38
CA TYR A 103 -7.64 -3.63 0.56
C TYR A 103 -8.58 -3.50 1.77
N GLY A 104 -8.90 -4.64 2.40
CA GLY A 104 -9.73 -4.70 3.62
C GLY A 104 -11.24 -4.58 3.40
N GLN A 105 -11.75 -4.64 2.16
CA GLN A 105 -13.19 -4.58 1.87
C GLN A 105 -13.91 -5.92 2.02
N VAL A 106 -13.24 -7.05 1.74
CA VAL A 106 -13.87 -8.36 1.74
C VAL A 106 -12.91 -9.39 2.33
N THR A 107 -13.20 -9.92 3.51
CA THR A 107 -12.50 -11.09 4.04
C THR A 107 -13.38 -12.32 3.83
N ARG A 108 -13.35 -12.90 2.64
CA ARG A 108 -14.03 -14.17 2.34
C ARG A 108 -12.99 -15.24 2.03
N GLY A 109 -13.16 -16.43 2.59
CA GLY A 109 -12.42 -17.63 2.17
C GLY A 109 -11.02 -17.82 2.78
N MET A 110 -10.60 -17.04 3.78
CA MET A 110 -9.34 -17.32 4.48
C MET A 110 -9.53 -18.44 5.50
N GLU A 111 -8.68 -19.48 5.41
CA GLU A 111 -8.68 -20.55 6.41
C GLU A 111 -8.28 -20.00 7.79
N THR A 112 -8.99 -20.45 8.83
CA THR A 112 -8.80 -19.94 10.19
C THR A 112 -7.39 -20.19 10.72
N ASN A 113 -6.77 -21.31 10.33
CA ASN A 113 -5.42 -21.68 10.77
C ASN A 113 -4.33 -20.78 10.15
N PHE A 114 -4.49 -20.43 8.88
CA PHE A 114 -3.54 -19.54 8.21
C PHE A 114 -3.60 -18.13 8.80
N VAL A 115 -4.81 -17.60 9.03
CA VAL A 115 -4.98 -16.29 9.70
C VAL A 115 -4.38 -16.29 11.11
N GLN A 116 -4.53 -17.37 11.87
CA GLN A 116 -3.89 -17.50 13.20
C GLN A 116 -2.36 -17.49 13.12
N THR A 117 -1.79 -18.14 12.09
CA THR A 117 -0.36 -18.12 11.82
C THR A 117 0.12 -16.71 11.52
N LEU A 118 -0.56 -16.01 10.61
CA LEU A 118 -0.27 -14.60 10.30
C LEU A 118 -0.44 -13.70 11.53
N ASN A 119 -1.40 -13.99 12.40
CA ASN A 119 -1.63 -13.25 13.64
C ASN A 119 -0.41 -13.29 14.58
N SER A 120 0.35 -14.38 14.52
CA SER A 120 1.56 -14.56 15.33
C SER A 120 2.81 -13.99 14.65
N LEU A 121 2.91 -14.10 13.32
CA LEU A 121 4.14 -13.79 12.58
C LEU A 121 4.22 -12.34 12.07
N LEU A 122 3.12 -11.77 11.56
CA LEU A 122 3.14 -10.39 11.03
C LEU A 122 3.62 -9.35 12.05
N PRO A 123 3.23 -9.41 13.35
CA PRO A 123 3.81 -8.52 14.36
C PRO A 123 5.33 -8.59 14.48
N VAL A 124 5.90 -9.80 14.40
CA VAL A 124 7.35 -10.02 14.54
C VAL A 124 8.06 -9.42 13.35
N ILE A 125 7.57 -9.69 12.13
CA ILE A 125 8.09 -9.16 10.88
C ILE A 125 8.00 -7.62 10.86
N MET A 126 6.86 -7.05 11.26
CA MET A 126 6.68 -5.60 11.36
C MET A 126 7.72 -4.96 12.28
N PHE A 127 7.93 -5.51 13.47
CA PHE A 127 8.91 -4.97 14.41
C PHE A 127 10.35 -5.15 13.94
N ASP A 128 10.65 -6.23 13.21
CA ASP A 128 11.99 -6.38 12.62
C ASP A 128 12.25 -5.33 11.54
N TYR A 129 11.26 -5.03 10.69
CA TYR A 129 11.36 -3.92 9.75
C TYR A 129 11.50 -2.56 10.42
N PHE A 130 10.73 -2.27 11.46
CA PHE A 130 10.88 -1.04 12.23
C PHE A 130 12.25 -0.95 12.92
N ARG A 131 12.77 -2.06 13.44
CA ARG A 131 14.10 -2.13 14.08
C ARG A 131 15.23 -1.89 13.08
N THR A 132 15.11 -2.40 11.86
CA THR A 132 16.08 -2.19 10.77
C THR A 132 15.82 -0.90 9.98
N TYR A 133 14.83 -0.12 10.41
CA TYR A 133 14.45 1.16 9.83
C TYR A 133 13.90 1.08 8.40
N ASN A 134 13.44 -0.10 7.97
CA ASN A 134 12.66 -0.27 6.75
C ASN A 134 11.20 0.13 7.03
N LEU A 135 10.97 1.44 7.15
CA LEU A 135 9.68 2.03 7.54
C LEU A 135 8.57 1.67 6.55
N GLU A 136 8.86 1.66 5.26
CA GLU A 136 7.88 1.35 4.22
C GLU A 136 7.34 -0.08 4.37
N ALA A 137 8.22 -1.08 4.47
CA ALA A 137 7.81 -2.46 4.65
C ALA A 137 7.04 -2.66 5.97
N GLY A 138 7.50 -2.07 7.07
CA GLY A 138 6.79 -2.13 8.35
C GLY A 138 5.39 -1.49 8.29
N MET A 139 5.23 -0.36 7.61
CA MET A 139 3.92 0.28 7.38
C MET A 139 2.99 -0.57 6.52
N GLN A 140 3.52 -1.24 5.49
CA GLN A 140 2.74 -2.17 4.67
C GLN A 140 2.23 -3.35 5.51
N ILE A 141 3.08 -3.95 6.34
CA ILE A 141 2.67 -5.04 7.25
C ILE A 141 1.60 -4.56 8.23
N LEU A 142 1.75 -3.37 8.82
CA LEU A 142 0.76 -2.82 9.75
C LEU A 142 -0.62 -2.64 9.09
N ARG A 143 -0.65 -2.18 7.82
CA ARG A 143 -1.89 -2.13 7.02
C ARG A 143 -2.43 -3.52 6.69
N CYS A 144 -1.58 -4.49 6.37
CA CYS A 144 -2.01 -5.88 6.18
C CYS A 144 -2.67 -6.46 7.44
N MET A 145 -2.11 -6.20 8.63
CA MET A 145 -2.75 -6.61 9.90
C MET A 145 -4.15 -5.98 10.04
N ARG A 146 -4.33 -4.72 9.60
CA ARG A 146 -5.64 -4.07 9.55
C ARG A 146 -6.58 -4.78 8.56
N TYR A 147 -6.12 -5.14 7.37
CA TYR A 147 -6.93 -5.83 6.36
C TYR A 147 -7.36 -7.25 6.79
N LEU A 148 -6.53 -7.91 7.60
CA LEU A 148 -6.84 -9.21 8.23
C LEU A 148 -7.69 -9.09 9.50
N HIS A 149 -8.25 -7.91 9.80
CA HIS A 149 -9.07 -7.65 10.99
C HIS A 149 -8.39 -7.98 12.32
N MET A 150 -7.06 -7.81 12.41
CA MET A 150 -6.28 -8.10 13.62
C MET A 150 -6.37 -6.96 14.65
N TYR A 151 -7.59 -6.47 14.92
CA TYR A 151 -7.83 -5.26 15.72
C TYR A 151 -7.37 -5.39 17.16
N GLU A 152 -7.57 -6.58 17.74
CA GLU A 152 -7.26 -6.92 19.15
C GLU A 152 -5.79 -7.26 19.37
N ASN A 153 -4.99 -7.36 18.30
CA ASN A 153 -3.57 -7.66 18.44
C ASN A 153 -2.83 -6.44 19.02
N ARG A 154 -2.34 -6.55 20.26
CA ARG A 154 -1.65 -5.46 20.98
C ARG A 154 -0.44 -4.92 20.23
N SER A 155 0.24 -5.76 19.45
CA SER A 155 1.39 -5.36 18.65
C SER A 155 1.02 -4.37 17.55
N ARG A 156 -0.22 -4.42 17.03
CA ARG A 156 -0.74 -3.41 16.10
C ARG A 156 -0.72 -2.01 16.72
N GLY A 157 -1.19 -1.91 17.97
CA GLY A 157 -1.19 -0.66 18.73
C GLY A 157 0.23 -0.16 18.98
N ALA A 158 1.14 -1.05 19.38
CA ALA A 158 2.55 -0.69 19.57
C ALA A 158 3.23 -0.26 18.25
N GLY A 159 2.91 -0.89 17.12
CA GLY A 159 3.37 -0.45 15.80
C GLY A 159 2.85 0.93 15.43
N LEU A 160 1.57 1.22 15.67
CA LEU A 160 1.01 2.57 15.48
C LEU A 160 1.69 3.61 16.37
N HIS A 161 1.92 3.30 17.65
CA HIS A 161 2.65 4.19 18.56
C HIS A 161 4.08 4.44 18.09
N PHE A 162 4.77 3.42 17.56
CA PHE A 162 6.08 3.58 16.96
C PHE A 162 6.06 4.59 15.81
N LEU A 163 5.08 4.50 14.89
CA LEU A 163 4.94 5.42 13.77
C LEU A 163 4.63 6.86 14.23
N LEU A 164 3.73 7.03 15.19
CA LEU A 164 3.40 8.34 15.77
C LEU A 164 4.61 8.99 16.43
N ALA A 165 5.47 8.20 17.08
CA ALA A 165 6.72 8.67 17.67
C ALA A 165 7.77 9.12 16.62
N GLN A 166 7.56 8.82 15.34
CA GLN A 166 8.43 9.31 14.26
C GLN A 166 8.06 10.72 13.78
N GLN A 167 6.97 11.32 14.27
CA GLN A 167 6.58 12.67 13.87
C GLN A 167 7.54 13.70 14.44
N GLN A 168 7.95 14.65 13.60
CA GLN A 168 8.92 15.67 13.92
C GLN A 168 8.21 17.02 14.11
N THR A 169 8.92 18.02 14.63
CA THR A 169 8.29 19.29 15.05
C THR A 169 7.69 20.10 13.91
N ASP A 170 8.17 19.90 12.69
CA ASP A 170 7.68 20.52 11.46
C ASP A 170 6.59 19.70 10.76
N GLY A 171 6.24 18.54 11.31
CA GLY A 171 5.20 17.65 10.81
C GLY A 171 5.69 16.57 9.84
N HIS A 172 6.95 16.55 9.43
CA HIS A 172 7.48 15.44 8.63
C HIS A 172 7.65 14.17 9.49
N PHE A 173 7.69 13.01 8.86
CA PHE A 173 7.89 11.74 9.56
C PHE A 173 9.24 11.10 9.26
N GLY A 174 9.80 10.46 10.28
CA GLY A 174 11.05 9.72 10.20
C GLY A 174 12.28 10.61 10.38
N PHE A 175 13.40 9.94 10.54
CA PHE A 175 14.76 10.44 10.63
C PHE A 175 15.59 9.79 9.53
N LEU A 176 15.77 10.49 8.41
CA LEU A 176 16.44 9.98 7.21
C LEU A 176 17.85 10.55 7.02
N ALA A 177 18.49 11.00 8.08
CA ALA A 177 19.77 11.72 7.97
C ALA A 177 20.85 10.86 7.28
N TYR A 178 20.86 9.54 7.52
CA TYR A 178 21.84 8.65 6.93
C TYR A 178 21.55 8.39 5.44
N GLU A 179 20.29 8.16 5.10
CA GLU A 179 19.80 7.93 3.74
C GLU A 179 20.02 9.16 2.86
N LEU A 180 19.68 10.35 3.38
CA LEU A 180 19.90 11.62 2.70
C LEU A 180 21.39 11.89 2.45
N ASN A 181 22.27 11.49 3.36
CA ASN A 181 23.72 11.61 3.18
C ASN A 181 24.29 10.64 2.13
N GLN A 182 23.61 9.53 1.86
CA GLN A 182 24.03 8.55 0.84
C GLN A 182 23.54 8.89 -0.57
N LEU A 183 22.49 9.70 -0.69
CA LEU A 183 22.04 10.24 -1.96
C LEU A 183 23.12 11.19 -2.48
N LYS A 184 23.95 10.69 -3.41
CA LYS A 184 24.93 11.50 -4.13
C LYS A 184 24.20 12.58 -4.93
N THR A 185 24.80 13.78 -5.02
CA THR A 185 24.37 14.96 -5.81
C THR A 185 23.99 14.64 -7.26
N THR A 186 22.79 14.10 -7.46
CA THR A 186 22.02 14.13 -8.70
C THR A 186 20.81 15.05 -8.50
N GLU A 187 20.24 15.57 -9.59
CA GLU A 187 19.26 16.66 -9.63
C GLU A 187 18.02 16.49 -8.70
N HIS A 188 17.72 15.26 -8.26
CA HIS A 188 16.69 14.94 -7.26
C HIS A 188 16.94 15.50 -5.84
N LEU A 189 18.13 16.04 -5.57
CA LEU A 189 18.49 16.66 -4.29
C LEU A 189 18.14 18.15 -4.17
N THR A 190 17.56 18.77 -5.21
CA THR A 190 17.17 20.19 -5.15
C THR A 190 16.03 20.45 -4.16
N SER A 191 15.25 19.41 -3.78
CA SER A 191 14.27 19.49 -2.70
C SER A 191 14.01 18.10 -2.08
N PRO A 192 14.76 17.68 -1.04
CA PRO A 192 14.48 16.43 -0.32
C PRO A 192 13.08 16.45 0.31
N ASP A 193 12.56 17.63 0.64
CA ASP A 193 11.19 17.81 1.15
C ASP A 193 10.16 17.22 0.19
N LEU A 194 10.26 17.55 -1.10
CA LEU A 194 9.29 17.10 -2.11
C LEU A 194 9.53 15.66 -2.55
N HIS A 195 10.80 15.25 -2.69
CA HIS A 195 11.12 13.97 -3.32
C HIS A 195 11.31 12.81 -2.34
N VAL A 196 11.59 13.11 -1.06
CA VAL A 196 11.87 12.10 -0.04
C VAL A 196 10.85 12.20 1.10
N TYR A 197 10.75 13.36 1.75
CA TYR A 197 9.90 13.50 2.93
C TYR A 197 8.41 13.46 2.60
N LEU A 198 7.97 14.05 1.49
CA LEU A 198 6.56 14.09 1.13
C LEU A 198 6.00 12.67 0.85
N PRO A 199 6.57 11.84 -0.02
CA PRO A 199 6.08 10.47 -0.23
C PRO A 199 6.08 9.63 1.06
N LEU A 200 7.12 9.78 1.87
CA LEU A 200 7.21 9.09 3.15
C LEU A 200 6.10 9.56 4.11
N THR A 201 5.94 10.87 4.27
CA THR A 201 4.92 11.48 5.14
C THR A 201 3.51 11.07 4.72
N VAL A 202 3.22 11.03 3.42
CA VAL A 202 1.94 10.54 2.90
C VAL A 202 1.73 9.07 3.29
N SER A 203 2.77 8.23 3.19
CA SER A 203 2.70 6.81 3.58
C SER A 203 2.46 6.61 5.08
N PHE A 204 3.06 7.46 5.91
CA PHE A 204 2.80 7.51 7.36
C PHE A 204 1.36 7.90 7.65
N LEU A 205 0.91 9.03 7.11
CA LEU A 205 -0.44 9.55 7.35
C LEU A 205 -1.51 8.56 6.87
N TRP A 206 -1.31 7.93 5.70
CA TRP A 206 -2.17 6.86 5.20
C TRP A 206 -2.22 5.70 6.20
N THR A 207 -1.05 5.16 6.58
CA THR A 207 -0.96 4.01 7.48
C THR A 207 -1.59 4.31 8.84
N ILE A 208 -1.34 5.49 9.40
CA ILE A 208 -1.93 5.97 10.65
C ILE A 208 -3.45 6.06 10.52
N ALA A 209 -3.95 6.70 9.46
CA ALA A 209 -5.39 6.87 9.26
C ALA A 209 -6.12 5.52 9.17
N GLU A 210 -5.62 4.56 8.39
CA GLU A 210 -6.23 3.22 8.27
C GLU A 210 -6.14 2.39 9.54
N THR A 211 -5.06 2.54 10.29
CA THR A 211 -4.84 1.76 11.51
C THR A 211 -5.64 2.31 12.69
N ALA A 212 -5.72 3.65 12.81
CA ALA A 212 -6.38 4.35 13.91
C ALA A 212 -7.90 4.44 13.74
N HIS A 213 -8.40 4.54 12.50
CA HIS A 213 -9.82 4.71 12.22
C HIS A 213 -10.36 3.48 11.48
N PRO A 214 -11.12 2.59 12.15
CA PRO A 214 -11.65 1.39 11.51
C PRO A 214 -12.56 1.67 10.30
N GLN A 215 -13.19 2.85 10.24
CA GLN A 215 -14.04 3.25 9.12
C GLN A 215 -13.25 3.88 7.97
N PHE A 216 -12.00 4.28 8.20
CA PHE A 216 -11.16 4.84 7.18
C PHE A 216 -10.41 3.72 6.47
N VAL A 217 -10.66 3.61 5.17
CA VAL A 217 -9.79 2.89 4.25
C VAL A 217 -9.51 3.88 3.13
N LEU A 218 -8.24 4.14 2.82
CA LEU A 218 -7.91 5.20 1.86
C LEU A 218 -8.57 4.92 0.51
N THR A 219 -8.60 3.65 0.14
CA THR A 219 -9.26 3.13 -1.05
C THR A 219 -10.79 3.34 -1.09
N GLN A 220 -11.42 3.77 0.00
CA GLN A 220 -12.84 4.14 0.09
C GLN A 220 -13.09 5.65 0.14
N SER A 221 -12.05 6.48 0.26
CA SER A 221 -12.18 7.89 0.65
C SER A 221 -12.52 8.85 -0.51
N PHE A 222 -12.80 8.31 -1.70
CA PHE A 222 -13.22 9.02 -2.91
C PHE A 222 -14.16 8.12 -3.73
#